data_AF-A0A351WHB7-F1
#
_entry.id   AF-A0A351WHB7-F1
#
_cell.length_a   1.000
_cell.length_b   1.000
_cell.length_c   1.000
_cell.angle_alpha   90.00
_cell.angle_beta   90.00
_cell.angle_gamma   90.00
#
_symmetry.space_group_name_H-M   'P 1'
#
loop_
_entity.id
_entity.type
_entity.pdbx_description
1 polymer ?
#
loop_
_entity_poly.entity_id
_entity_poly.type
_entity_poly.pdbx_seq_one_letter_code
_entity_poly.pdbx_strand_id
1 'polypeptide(L)'
;MQYRVTITHKAAKRLDELPPDVKKLFFLLVEEMKVSGPIQKTWRNFSSLGENRYHCHLNYRYVACWTWTKGEIKIEVYYVGNREKAPY
;
A
#
# COMPACT_ATOMS: atom_id res chain seq x y z
N MET A 1 -4.17 19.40 -2.49
CA MET A 1 -5.24 18.42 -2.18
C MET A 1 -4.55 17.22 -1.57
N GLN A 2 -4.96 16.77 -0.38
CA GLN A 2 -4.30 15.65 0.31
C GLN A 2 -5.21 14.41 0.21
N TYR A 3 -4.64 13.27 -0.16
CA TYR A 3 -5.38 12.01 -0.19
C TYR A 3 -5.57 11.48 1.23
N ARG A 4 -6.75 10.92 1.50
CA ARG A 4 -7.04 10.21 2.75
C ARG A 4 -6.69 8.75 2.57
N VAL A 5 -5.61 8.30 3.20
CA VAL A 5 -5.23 6.89 3.23
C VAL A 5 -5.90 6.21 4.43
N THR A 6 -6.60 5.11 4.17
CA THR A 6 -7.25 4.28 5.18
C THR A 6 -6.67 2.88 5.13
N ILE A 7 -6.49 2.25 6.29
CA ILE A 7 -5.92 0.91 6.41
C ILE A 7 -7.04 0.02 6.93
N THR A 8 -7.36 -1.05 6.20
CA THR A 8 -8.36 -2.00 6.66
C THR A 8 -7.92 -2.67 7.96
N HIS A 9 -8.88 -3.04 8.81
CA HIS A 9 -8.58 -3.75 10.07
C HIS A 9 -7.74 -5.03 9.85
N LYS A 10 -7.98 -5.75 8.74
CA LYS A 10 -7.19 -6.94 8.37
C LYS A 10 -5.74 -6.58 8.03
N ALA A 11 -5.51 -5.50 7.29
CA ALA A 11 -4.17 -5.03 6.97
C ALA A 11 -3.44 -4.50 8.21
N ALA A 12 -4.14 -3.77 9.09
CA ALA A 12 -3.58 -3.27 10.34
C ALA A 12 -3.08 -4.41 11.25
N LYS A 13 -3.88 -5.46 11.44
CA LYS A 13 -3.46 -6.65 12.21
C LYS A 13 -2.19 -7.30 11.65
N ARG A 14 -2.07 -7.40 10.33
CA ARG A 14 -0.86 -7.93 9.68
C ARG A 14 0.33 -7.00 9.87
N LEU A 15 0.11 -5.70 9.74
CA LEU A 15 1.15 -4.68 9.93
C LEU A 15 1.79 -4.82 11.31
N ASP A 16 1.00 -5.06 12.36
CA ASP A 16 1.48 -5.21 13.74
C ASP A 16 2.48 -6.36 13.91
N GLU A 17 2.38 -7.40 13.10
CA GLU A 17 3.27 -8.58 13.11
C GLU A 17 4.53 -8.40 12.26
N LEU A 18 4.64 -7.31 11.49
CA LEU A 18 5.77 -7.11 10.57
C LEU A 18 7.05 -6.63 11.27
N PRO A 19 8.23 -6.93 10.68
CA PRO A 19 9.49 -6.36 11.12
C PRO A 19 9.47 -4.82 11.18
N PRO A 20 10.20 -4.20 12.14
CA PRO A 20 10.20 -2.75 12.32
C PRO A 20 10.63 -1.94 11.07
N ASP A 21 11.58 -2.45 10.29
CA ASP A 21 12.03 -1.84 9.03
C ASP A 21 10.92 -1.83 7.97
N VAL A 22 10.16 -2.93 7.87
CA VAL A 22 9.02 -3.04 6.95
C VAL A 22 7.90 -2.10 7.37
N LYS A 23 7.63 -1.97 8.67
CA LYS A 23 6.65 -1.00 9.21
C LYS A 23 7.04 0.43 8.82
N LYS A 24 8.32 0.81 8.96
CA LYS A 24 8.82 2.13 8.56
C LYS A 24 8.61 2.40 7.08
N LEU A 25 8.95 1.43 6.22
CA LEU A 25 8.72 1.52 4.78
C LEU A 25 7.22 1.67 4.45
N PHE A 26 6.36 0.92 5.12
CA PHE A 26 4.92 1.04 4.95
C PHE A 26 4.41 2.44 5.34
N PHE A 27 4.86 3.00 6.47
CA PHE A 27 4.45 4.35 6.85
C PHE A 27 5.00 5.44 5.92
N LEU A 28 6.21 5.26 5.39
CA LEU A 28 6.74 6.13 4.34
C LEU A 28 5.84 6.11 3.09
N LEU A 29 5.42 4.92 2.64
CA LEU A 29 4.47 4.77 1.53
C LEU A 29 3.15 5.49 1.82
N VAL A 30 2.63 5.37 3.04
CA VAL A 30 1.39 6.06 3.44
C VAL A 30 1.54 7.59 3.36
N GLU A 31 2.66 8.14 3.83
CA GLU A 31 2.90 9.59 3.73
C GLU A 31 3.06 10.04 2.28
N GLU A 32 3.76 9.27 1.44
CA GLU A 32 3.84 9.56 0.00
C GLU A 32 2.47 9.50 -0.66
N MET A 33 1.64 8.49 -0.36
CA MET A 33 0.28 8.38 -0.89
C MET A 33 -0.61 9.57 -0.52
N LYS A 34 -0.49 10.10 0.70
CA LYS A 34 -1.22 11.30 1.12
C LYS A 34 -0.87 12.51 0.25
N VAL A 35 0.38 12.59 -0.22
CA VAL A 35 0.90 13.74 -0.99
C VAL A 35 0.73 13.55 -2.49
N SER A 36 1.24 12.45 -3.05
CA SER A 36 1.31 12.19 -4.49
C SER A 36 0.17 11.29 -5.02
N GLY A 37 -0.62 10.71 -4.12
CA GLY A 37 -1.80 9.92 -4.47
C GLY A 37 -1.53 8.43 -4.69
N PRO A 38 -2.42 7.71 -5.37
CA PRO A 38 -2.38 6.25 -5.47
C PRO A 38 -1.29 5.73 -6.43
N ILE A 39 -0.70 6.59 -7.26
CA ILE A 39 0.25 6.20 -8.30
C ILE A 39 1.68 6.36 -7.77
N GLN A 40 2.27 5.26 -7.31
CA GLN A 40 3.53 5.22 -6.57
C GLN A 40 4.69 4.67 -7.44
N LYS A 41 4.90 5.24 -8.64
CA LYS A 41 5.86 4.73 -9.64
C LYS A 41 7.32 4.68 -9.19
N THR A 42 7.69 5.46 -8.17
CA THR A 42 9.03 5.47 -7.58
C THR A 42 9.29 4.25 -6.68
N TRP A 43 8.22 3.60 -6.20
CA TRP A 43 8.34 2.41 -5.38
C TRP A 43 8.70 1.19 -6.22
N ARG A 44 9.54 0.35 -5.64
CA ARG A 44 10.04 -0.86 -6.29
C ARG A 44 8.87 -1.71 -6.80
N ASN A 45 8.94 -2.12 -8.06
CA ASN A 45 7.96 -2.98 -8.71
C ASN A 45 6.51 -2.48 -8.56
N PHE A 46 6.28 -1.17 -8.55
CA PHE A 46 4.93 -0.64 -8.58
C PHE A 46 4.22 -1.08 -9.87
N SER A 47 3.02 -1.64 -9.75
CA SER A 47 2.17 -1.92 -10.89
C SER A 47 0.68 -1.93 -10.55
N SER A 48 -0.14 -1.78 -11.59
CA SER A 48 -1.59 -2.00 -11.53
C SER A 48 -1.87 -3.50 -11.46
N LEU A 49 -2.81 -3.88 -10.61
CA LEU A 49 -3.38 -5.23 -10.53
C LEU A 49 -4.70 -5.36 -11.32
N GLY A 50 -5.12 -4.30 -12.02
CA GLY A 50 -6.44 -4.20 -12.64
C GLY A 50 -7.51 -3.73 -11.66
N GLU A 51 -8.69 -3.35 -12.18
CA GLU A 51 -9.86 -3.00 -11.35
C GLU A 51 -9.56 -1.98 -10.24
N ASN A 52 -8.81 -0.91 -10.56
CA ASN A 52 -8.46 0.13 -9.59
C ASN A 52 -7.61 -0.37 -8.39
N ARG A 53 -6.98 -1.55 -8.51
CA ARG A 53 -6.06 -2.12 -7.54
C ARG A 53 -4.62 -1.88 -7.96
N TYR A 54 -3.77 -1.68 -6.97
CA TYR A 54 -2.36 -1.39 -7.14
C TYR A 54 -1.55 -2.12 -6.10
N HIS A 55 -0.27 -2.36 -6.41
CA HIS A 55 0.68 -2.83 -5.43
C HIS A 55 2.07 -2.23 -5.66
N CYS A 56 2.90 -2.31 -4.63
CA CYS A 56 4.34 -2.11 -4.75
C CYS A 56 5.07 -2.96 -3.70
N HIS A 57 6.38 -3.10 -3.87
CA HIS A 57 7.26 -3.73 -2.90
C HIS A 57 7.75 -2.72 -1.87
N LEU A 58 7.64 -3.09 -0.59
CA LEU A 58 8.32 -2.39 0.50
C LEU A 58 9.77 -2.83 0.56
N ASN A 59 10.01 -4.14 0.43
CA ASN A 59 11.35 -4.70 0.22
C ASN A 59 11.24 -5.98 -0.65
N TYR A 60 12.26 -6.82 -0.66
CA TYR A 60 12.23 -8.06 -1.44
C TYR A 60 11.10 -9.02 -1.02
N ARG A 61 10.80 -9.12 0.28
CA ARG A 61 9.86 -10.09 0.86
C ARG A 61 8.45 -9.53 1.09
N TYR A 62 8.30 -8.22 1.26
CA TYR A 62 7.05 -7.60 1.68
C TYR A 62 6.50 -6.62 0.64
N VAL A 63 5.18 -6.65 0.49
CA VAL A 63 4.41 -5.79 -0.42
C VAL A 63 3.26 -5.11 0.30
N ALA A 64 2.76 -4.02 -0.27
CA ALA A 64 1.51 -3.39 0.10
C ALA A 64 0.56 -3.38 -1.12
N CYS A 65 -0.74 -3.56 -0.89
CA CYS A 65 -1.76 -3.48 -1.93
C CYS A 65 -2.89 -2.55 -1.49
N TRP A 66 -3.39 -1.75 -2.42
CA TRP A 66 -4.43 -0.76 -2.16
C TRP A 66 -5.37 -0.60 -3.35
N THR A 67 -6.57 -0.09 -3.06
CA THR A 67 -7.57 0.31 -4.04
C THR A 67 -7.69 1.83 -4.08
N TRP A 68 -8.03 2.37 -5.25
CA TRP A 68 -8.39 3.78 -5.42
C TRP A 68 -9.24 3.99 -6.67
N THR A 69 -10.39 4.66 -6.54
CA THR A 69 -11.25 5.01 -7.68
C THR A 69 -10.88 6.40 -8.24
N LYS A 70 -10.84 6.53 -9.57
CA LYS A 70 -10.53 7.80 -10.22
C LYS A 70 -11.53 8.90 -9.81
N GLY A 71 -10.99 10.02 -9.33
CA GLY A 71 -11.76 11.16 -8.85
C GLY A 71 -12.02 11.14 -7.35
N GLU A 72 -11.71 10.05 -6.65
CA GLU A 72 -11.77 10.00 -5.18
C GLU A 72 -10.47 10.49 -4.54
N ILE A 73 -10.58 10.99 -3.32
CA ILE A 73 -9.42 11.30 -2.47
C ILE A 73 -9.06 10.13 -1.53
N LYS A 74 -9.91 9.09 -1.46
CA LYS A 74 -9.73 7.97 -0.53
C LYS A 74 -8.87 6.88 -1.18
N ILE A 75 -7.81 6.50 -0.50
CA ILE A 75 -6.99 5.33 -0.81
C ILE A 75 -7.22 4.30 0.30
N GLU A 76 -7.48 3.04 -0.05
CA GLU A 76 -7.73 1.99 0.93
C GLU A 76 -6.69 0.86 0.81
N VAL A 77 -5.81 0.78 1.82
CA VAL A 77 -4.85 -0.31 1.95
C VAL A 77 -5.56 -1.54 2.50
N TYR A 78 -5.72 -2.55 1.65
CA TYR A 78 -6.39 -3.80 1.99
C TYR A 78 -5.40 -4.94 2.29
N TYR A 79 -4.11 -4.76 1.98
CA TYR A 79 -3.07 -5.74 2.28
C TYR A 79 -1.71 -5.09 2.56
N VAL A 80 -1.03 -5.60 3.57
CA VAL A 80 0.42 -5.43 3.76
C VAL A 80 0.98 -6.73 4.34
N GLY A 81 2.08 -7.24 3.80
CA GLY A 81 2.64 -8.52 4.24
C GLY A 81 3.51 -9.21 3.21
N ASN A 82 3.81 -10.50 3.45
CA ASN A 82 4.66 -11.30 2.57
C ASN A 82 4.08 -11.32 1.14
N ARG A 83 4.94 -11.11 0.14
CA ARG A 83 4.60 -11.15 -1.29
C ARG A 83 3.92 -12.45 -1.71
N GLU A 84 4.37 -13.59 -1.21
CA GLU A 84 3.83 -14.92 -1.57
C GLU A 84 2.37 -15.12 -1.12
N LYS A 85 1.92 -14.35 -0.13
CA LYS A 85 0.55 -14.42 0.42
C LYS A 85 -0.33 -13.26 -0.04
N ALA A 86 0.16 -12.44 -0.96
CA ALA A 86 -0.54 -11.26 -1.43
C ALA A 86 -1.75 -11.64 -2.32
N PRO A 87 -2.87 -10.92 -2.20
CA PRO A 87 -4.13 -11.22 -2.89
C PRO A 87 -4.16 -10.57 -4.29
N TYR A 88 -3.23 -10.97 -5.15
CA TYR A 88 -3.20 -10.62 -6.57
C TYR A 88 -3.34 -11.86 -7.45
#